data_AF-A0A7X6PB48-F1
#
_entry.id   AF-A0A7X6PB48-F1
#
_cell.length_a   1.000
_cell.length_b   1.000
_cell.length_c   1.000
_cell.angle_alpha   90.00
_cell.angle_beta   90.00
_cell.angle_gamma   90.00
#
_symmetry.space_group_name_H-M   'P 1'
#
loop_
_entity.id
_entity.type
_entity.pdbx_description
1 polymer ?
#
loop_
_entity_poly.entity_id
_entity_poly.type
_entity_poly.pdbx_seq_one_letter_code
_entity_poly.pdbx_strand_id
1 'polypeptide(L)'
;MKLKHYLTLALLILVTFVQAYYFGQNKVNAKIEEWSTIQTMHFDIYFPQGEDEFGKLAALMAEESYYYLKEQLKFPITSRIPIIFYRSKAAFQNTNIIYPLLTEEVSGFTESLHNRVVIPFDGSYANLEELLIHELTHAYLNALERAKEESLASLYSSYIPFWFSEGLPEYFS
;
A
#
# COMPACT_ATOMS: atom_id res chain seq x y z
N MET A 1 8.98 30.81 39.96
CA MET A 1 8.33 29.47 39.86
C MET A 1 7.00 29.47 39.12
N LYS A 2 6.03 30.33 39.46
CA LYS A 2 4.69 30.33 38.85
C LYS A 2 4.66 30.51 37.32
N LEU A 3 5.50 31.39 36.76
CA LEU A 3 5.59 31.61 35.30
C LEU A 3 5.95 30.36 34.50
N LYS A 4 6.87 29.52 35.03
CA LYS A 4 7.24 28.25 34.39
C LYS A 4 6.05 27.29 34.32
N HIS A 5 5.19 27.28 35.35
CA HIS A 5 4.00 26.42 35.40
C HIS A 5 2.92 26.88 34.42
N TYR A 6 2.74 28.19 34.25
CA TYR A 6 1.83 28.72 33.22
C TYR A 6 2.33 28.41 31.80
N LEU A 7 3.64 28.46 31.56
CA LEU A 7 4.24 28.07 30.28
C LEU A 7 4.08 26.58 30.00
N THR A 8 4.29 25.68 30.98
CA THR A 8 4.04 24.25 30.79
C THR A 8 2.57 23.94 30.56
N LEU A 9 1.66 24.63 31.26
CA LEU A 9 0.22 24.45 31.06
C LEU A 9 -0.22 24.91 29.66
N ALA A 10 0.28 26.06 29.20
CA ALA A 10 0.02 26.55 27.84
C ALA A 10 0.57 25.59 26.77
N LEU A 11 1.75 25.00 27.00
CA LEU A 11 2.34 24.00 26.11
C LEU A 11 1.50 22.72 26.05
N LEU A 12 1.02 22.22 27.21
CA LEU A 12 0.13 21.06 27.26
C LEU A 12 -1.18 21.30 26.51
N ILE A 13 -1.77 22.49 26.65
CA ILE A 13 -2.98 22.87 25.91
C ILE A 13 -2.70 22.91 24.40
N LEU A 14 -1.59 23.50 23.97
CA LEU A 14 -1.22 23.58 22.56
C LEU A 14 -1.05 22.18 21.92
N VAL A 15 -0.47 21.22 22.66
CA VAL A 15 -0.32 19.82 22.20
C VAL A 15 -1.68 19.15 21.96
N THR A 16 -2.71 19.47 22.76
CA THR A 16 -4.06 18.90 22.55
C THR A 16 -4.75 19.41 21.30
N PHE A 17 -4.49 20.66 20.87
CA PHE A 17 -5.06 21.21 19.63
C PHE A 17 -4.51 20.54 18.36
N VAL A 18 -3.28 20.01 18.38
CA VAL A 18 -2.68 19.30 17.24
C VAL A 18 -3.45 17.99 16.93
N GLN A 19 -4.00 17.33 17.95
CA GLN A 19 -4.77 16.09 17.80
C GLN A 19 -6.20 16.34 17.27
N ALA A 20 -6.68 17.58 17.31
CA ALA A 20 -8.04 17.94 16.85
C ALA A 20 -8.16 18.09 15.32
N TYR A 21 -7.05 18.14 14.57
CA TYR A 21 -7.08 18.32 13.11
C TYR A 21 -7.86 17.20 12.36
N TYR A 22 -7.82 15.98 12.89
CA TYR A 22 -8.55 14.83 12.34
C TYR A 22 -9.92 14.59 12.99
N PHE A 23 -10.29 15.40 13.99
CA PHE A 23 -11.53 15.21 14.74
C PHE A 23 -12.75 15.55 13.88
N GLY A 24 -13.73 14.64 13.83
CA GLY A 24 -15.01 14.83 13.11
C GLY A 24 -15.06 14.26 11.69
N GLN A 25 -13.98 13.65 11.19
CA GLN A 25 -14.00 12.91 9.92
C GLN A 25 -14.40 11.45 10.17
N ASN A 26 -15.40 10.95 9.44
CA ASN A 26 -15.81 9.55 9.47
C ASN A 26 -15.48 8.90 8.12
N LYS A 27 -14.98 7.66 8.17
CA LYS A 27 -14.87 6.81 6.98
C LYS A 27 -16.27 6.32 6.61
N VAL A 28 -16.89 6.92 5.61
CA VAL A 28 -18.27 6.60 5.22
C VAL A 28 -18.25 5.45 4.22
N ASN A 29 -18.53 4.24 4.71
CA ASN A 29 -18.73 3.07 3.86
C ASN A 29 -20.13 3.11 3.23
N ALA A 30 -20.30 3.91 2.17
CA ALA A 30 -21.61 4.14 1.55
C ALA A 30 -22.11 2.97 0.68
N LYS A 31 -21.21 2.13 0.16
CA LYS A 31 -21.55 0.98 -0.68
C LYS A 31 -20.70 -0.24 -0.33
N ILE A 32 -21.35 -1.41 -0.34
CA ILE A 32 -20.67 -2.70 -0.37
C ILE A 32 -20.23 -2.92 -1.82
N GLU A 33 -18.94 -3.03 -2.06
CA GLU A 33 -18.39 -3.41 -3.37
C GLU A 33 -18.42 -4.94 -3.47
N GLU A 34 -18.97 -5.47 -4.56
CA GLU A 34 -18.86 -6.88 -4.91
C GLU A 34 -17.58 -7.10 -5.72
N TRP A 35 -16.84 -8.15 -5.38
CA TRP A 35 -15.49 -8.40 -5.92
C TRP A 35 -15.48 -9.65 -6.79
N SER A 36 -14.77 -9.58 -7.91
CA SER A 36 -14.34 -10.72 -8.71
C SER A 36 -12.85 -11.00 -8.47
N THR A 37 -12.44 -12.23 -8.73
CA THR A 37 -11.05 -12.66 -8.50
C THR A 37 -10.50 -13.42 -9.70
N ILE A 38 -9.25 -13.11 -10.06
CA ILE A 38 -8.43 -13.89 -11.00
C ILE A 38 -7.18 -14.33 -10.25
N GLN A 39 -6.88 -15.63 -10.31
CA GLN A 39 -5.63 -16.16 -9.79
C GLN A 39 -4.63 -16.33 -10.93
N THR A 40 -3.43 -15.83 -10.73
CA THR A 40 -2.30 -16.02 -11.65
C THR A 40 -1.23 -16.88 -10.97
N MET A 41 -0.03 -16.94 -11.55
CA MET A 41 1.09 -17.67 -10.96
C MET A 41 1.57 -16.99 -9.67
N HIS A 42 1.61 -15.65 -9.67
CA HIS A 42 2.21 -14.85 -8.62
C HIS A 42 1.20 -14.01 -7.83
N PHE A 43 -0.07 -13.94 -8.25
CA PHE A 43 -1.02 -13.01 -7.67
C PHE A 43 -2.43 -13.59 -7.49
N ASP A 44 -3.11 -13.08 -6.45
CA ASP A 44 -4.57 -13.17 -6.32
C ASP A 44 -5.13 -11.76 -6.60
N ILE A 45 -5.68 -11.56 -7.80
CA ILE A 45 -6.15 -10.26 -8.30
C ILE A 45 -7.61 -10.07 -7.95
N TYR A 46 -7.94 -9.06 -7.15
CA TYR A 46 -9.29 -8.65 -6.80
C TYR A 46 -9.66 -7.37 -7.54
N PHE A 47 -10.82 -7.35 -8.18
CA PHE A 47 -11.33 -6.20 -8.93
C PHE A 47 -12.86 -6.15 -8.84
N PRO A 48 -13.50 -5.02 -9.18
CA PRO A 48 -14.95 -4.88 -9.09
C PRO A 48 -15.69 -5.89 -9.99
N GLN A 49 -16.76 -6.48 -9.47
CA GLN A 49 -17.56 -7.42 -10.26
C GLN A 49 -18.18 -6.74 -11.48
N GLY A 50 -18.11 -7.41 -12.64
CA GLY A 50 -18.58 -6.90 -13.93
C GLY A 50 -17.52 -6.15 -14.74
N GLU A 51 -16.30 -6.01 -14.22
CA GLU A 51 -15.16 -5.38 -14.90
C GLU A 51 -14.14 -6.42 -15.41
N ASP A 52 -14.63 -7.52 -16.00
CA ASP A 52 -13.81 -8.69 -16.35
C ASP A 52 -12.66 -8.40 -17.33
N GLU A 53 -12.87 -7.51 -18.31
CA GLU A 53 -11.81 -7.12 -19.26
C GLU A 53 -10.70 -6.32 -18.56
N PHE A 54 -11.07 -5.45 -17.62
CA PHE A 54 -10.10 -4.76 -16.78
C PHE A 54 -9.35 -5.74 -15.89
N GLY A 55 -10.05 -6.68 -15.25
CA GLY A 55 -9.43 -7.72 -14.41
C GLY A 55 -8.40 -8.56 -15.16
N LYS A 56 -8.69 -8.97 -16.41
CA LYS A 56 -7.75 -9.72 -17.26
C LYS A 56 -6.52 -8.88 -17.62
N LEU A 57 -6.72 -7.62 -18.01
CA LEU A 57 -5.61 -6.71 -18.36
C LEU A 57 -4.74 -6.42 -17.14
N ALA A 58 -5.34 -6.11 -16.00
CA ALA A 58 -4.62 -5.87 -14.75
C ALA A 58 -3.84 -7.11 -14.28
N ALA A 59 -4.40 -8.31 -14.47
CA ALA A 59 -3.70 -9.57 -14.19
C ALA A 59 -2.48 -9.79 -15.11
N LEU A 60 -2.61 -9.46 -16.41
CA LEU A 60 -1.48 -9.49 -17.35
C LEU A 60 -0.40 -8.50 -16.93
N MET A 61 -0.77 -7.24 -16.68
CA MET A 61 0.16 -6.19 -16.24
C MET A 61 0.89 -6.58 -14.96
N ALA A 62 0.19 -7.15 -13.97
CA ALA A 62 0.81 -7.59 -12.72
C ALA A 62 1.88 -8.67 -12.96
N GLU A 63 1.61 -9.66 -13.81
CA GLU A 63 2.60 -10.69 -14.16
C GLU A 63 3.79 -10.10 -14.94
N GLU A 64 3.57 -9.16 -15.84
CA GLU A 64 4.65 -8.45 -16.55
C GLU A 64 5.52 -7.64 -15.57
N SER A 65 4.90 -6.87 -14.67
CA SER A 65 5.60 -6.15 -13.60
C SER A 65 6.39 -7.09 -12.69
N TYR A 66 5.84 -8.29 -12.38
CA TYR A 66 6.57 -9.31 -11.63
C TYR A 66 7.86 -9.73 -12.34
N TYR A 67 7.80 -10.06 -13.64
CA TYR A 67 8.99 -10.52 -14.36
C TYR A 67 10.04 -9.42 -14.46
N TYR A 68 9.63 -8.18 -14.66
CA TYR A 68 10.50 -7.01 -14.61
C TYR A 68 11.18 -6.88 -13.23
N LEU A 69 10.42 -6.83 -12.15
CA LEU A 69 10.96 -6.66 -10.79
C LEU A 69 11.84 -7.84 -10.36
N LYS A 70 11.44 -9.07 -10.68
CA LYS A 70 12.26 -10.26 -10.45
C LYS A 70 13.61 -10.15 -11.15
N GLU A 71 13.63 -9.64 -12.39
CA GLU A 71 14.88 -9.43 -13.10
C GLU A 71 15.74 -8.35 -12.45
N GLN A 72 15.17 -7.25 -11.98
CA GLN A 72 15.94 -6.19 -11.31
C GLN A 72 16.47 -6.63 -9.94
N LEU A 73 15.61 -7.24 -9.11
CA LEU A 73 15.89 -7.58 -7.72
C LEU A 73 16.56 -8.94 -7.52
N LYS A 74 16.55 -9.79 -8.56
CA LYS A 74 17.07 -11.17 -8.53
C LYS A 74 16.50 -12.02 -7.38
N PHE A 75 15.30 -11.69 -6.92
CA PHE A 75 14.60 -12.36 -5.82
C PHE A 75 13.23 -12.83 -6.31
N PRO A 76 12.89 -14.13 -6.26
CA PRO A 76 11.55 -14.59 -6.60
C PRO A 76 10.62 -14.52 -5.39
N ILE A 77 9.39 -14.03 -5.59
CA ILE A 77 8.34 -14.16 -4.57
C ILE A 77 7.91 -15.63 -4.47
N THR A 78 7.67 -16.12 -3.25
CA THR A 78 7.39 -17.53 -2.96
C THR A 78 5.92 -17.81 -2.67
N SER A 79 5.13 -16.77 -2.41
CA SER A 79 3.68 -16.83 -2.19
C SER A 79 2.96 -15.84 -3.09
N ARG A 80 1.69 -16.12 -3.40
CA ARG A 80 0.87 -15.19 -4.17
C ARG A 80 0.61 -13.92 -3.36
N ILE A 81 0.82 -12.78 -4.01
CA ILE A 81 0.56 -11.46 -3.44
C ILE A 81 -0.88 -11.05 -3.81
N PRO A 82 -1.75 -10.71 -2.84
CA PRO A 82 -3.05 -10.16 -3.19
C PRO A 82 -2.91 -8.75 -3.75
N ILE A 83 -3.54 -8.48 -4.89
CA ILE A 83 -3.63 -7.13 -5.47
C ILE A 83 -5.10 -6.75 -5.58
N ILE A 84 -5.46 -5.61 -4.98
CA ILE A 84 -6.83 -5.12 -4.93
C ILE A 84 -6.92 -3.86 -5.77
N PHE A 85 -7.64 -3.94 -6.88
CA PHE A 85 -7.91 -2.81 -7.75
C PHE A 85 -9.28 -2.20 -7.46
N TYR A 86 -9.32 -0.90 -7.13
CA TYR A 86 -10.56 -0.16 -6.96
C TYR A 86 -10.96 0.53 -8.27
N ARG A 87 -12.27 0.55 -8.58
CA ARG A 87 -12.82 1.25 -9.77
C ARG A 87 -12.47 2.73 -9.88
N SER A 88 -12.17 3.38 -8.76
CA SER A 88 -11.90 4.81 -8.70
C SER A 88 -11.19 5.21 -7.40
N LYS A 89 -10.52 6.37 -7.42
CA LYS A 89 -9.93 7.00 -6.24
C LYS A 89 -10.93 7.19 -5.10
N ALA A 90 -12.18 7.57 -5.41
CA ALA A 90 -13.23 7.76 -4.41
C ALA A 90 -13.61 6.44 -3.70
N ALA A 91 -13.66 5.32 -4.43
CA ALA A 91 -13.89 4.01 -3.83
C ALA A 91 -12.70 3.58 -2.96
N PHE A 92 -11.49 3.81 -3.45
CA PHE A 92 -10.24 3.53 -2.75
C PHE A 92 -10.09 4.31 -1.43
N GLN A 93 -10.42 5.60 -1.39
CA GLN A 93 -10.38 6.41 -0.16
C GLN A 93 -11.28 5.84 0.96
N ASN A 94 -12.33 5.12 0.58
CA ASN A 94 -13.26 4.44 1.50
C ASN A 94 -12.89 2.97 1.77
N THR A 95 -11.68 2.51 1.41
CA THR A 95 -11.24 1.13 1.62
C THR A 95 -11.29 0.69 3.09
N ASN A 96 -11.70 -0.54 3.37
CA ASN A 96 -11.62 -1.12 4.73
C ASN A 96 -10.36 -1.97 4.94
N ILE A 97 -9.41 -1.96 3.99
CA ILE A 97 -8.16 -2.72 4.11
C ILE A 97 -7.29 -2.16 5.24
N ILE A 98 -7.30 -0.83 5.41
CA ILE A 98 -6.66 -0.14 6.54
C ILE A 98 -7.66 0.79 7.25
N TYR A 99 -7.48 0.95 8.56
CA TYR A 99 -8.33 1.80 9.39
C TYR A 99 -8.08 3.31 9.24
N PRO A 100 -6.83 3.79 9.12
CA PRO A 100 -6.59 5.22 8.93
C PRO A 100 -7.33 5.78 7.70
N LEU A 101 -7.65 7.08 7.78
CA LEU A 101 -8.11 7.83 6.62
C LEU A 101 -6.91 8.04 5.70
N LEU A 102 -7.11 7.74 4.41
CA LEU A 102 -6.13 8.02 3.38
C LEU A 102 -6.20 9.50 3.03
N THR A 103 -5.04 10.18 2.96
CA THR A 103 -4.98 11.53 2.40
C THR A 103 -5.19 11.46 0.88
N GLU A 104 -5.55 12.59 0.25
CA GLU A 104 -5.75 12.64 -1.20
C GLU A 104 -4.47 12.28 -1.98
N GLU A 105 -3.31 12.52 -1.37
CA GLU A 105 -1.97 12.29 -1.94
C GLU A 105 -1.62 10.81 -2.09
N VAL A 106 -2.27 9.91 -1.35
CA VAL A 106 -1.96 8.47 -1.40
C VAL A 106 -2.52 7.87 -2.68
N SER A 107 -1.68 7.69 -3.71
CA SER A 107 -2.10 7.15 -5.01
C SER A 107 -2.33 5.65 -5.02
N GLY A 108 -1.60 4.90 -4.20
CA GLY A 108 -1.76 3.47 -3.91
C GLY A 108 -1.12 3.18 -2.56
N PHE A 109 -1.22 1.95 -2.07
CA PHE A 109 -0.38 1.52 -0.95
C PHE A 109 -0.18 0.01 -0.93
N THR A 110 0.87 -0.40 -0.23
CA THR A 110 1.16 -1.79 0.10
C THR A 110 1.12 -2.00 1.61
N GLU A 111 0.28 -2.94 2.04
CA GLU A 111 0.04 -3.25 3.44
C GLU A 111 0.91 -4.44 3.89
N SER A 112 1.84 -4.22 4.81
CA SER A 112 2.91 -5.17 5.14
C SER A 112 2.47 -6.44 5.89
N LEU A 113 1.43 -6.41 6.73
CA LEU A 113 1.00 -7.55 7.56
C LEU A 113 0.52 -8.72 6.70
N HIS A 114 -0.26 -8.45 5.66
CA HIS A 114 -0.75 -9.46 4.72
C HIS A 114 -0.07 -9.41 3.35
N ASN A 115 0.88 -8.49 3.17
CA ASN A 115 1.54 -8.19 1.90
C ASN A 115 0.58 -7.93 0.74
N ARG A 116 -0.35 -6.98 0.93
CA ARG A 116 -1.40 -6.71 -0.05
C ARG A 116 -1.18 -5.38 -0.74
N VAL A 117 -1.21 -5.37 -2.06
CA VAL A 117 -1.14 -4.17 -2.88
C VAL A 117 -2.55 -3.65 -3.13
N VAL A 118 -2.76 -2.34 -2.99
CA VAL A 118 -4.07 -1.70 -3.12
C VAL A 118 -3.95 -0.47 -4.01
N ILE A 119 -4.64 -0.49 -5.15
CA ILE A 119 -4.48 0.52 -6.19
C ILE A 119 -5.85 0.95 -6.74
N PRO A 120 -6.19 2.26 -6.80
CA PRO A 120 -7.30 2.74 -7.60
C PRO A 120 -6.95 2.82 -9.08
N PHE A 121 -7.93 2.58 -9.95
CA PHE A 121 -7.85 2.97 -11.35
C PHE A 121 -8.30 4.42 -11.53
N ASP A 122 -7.46 5.24 -12.17
CA ASP A 122 -7.71 6.66 -12.45
C ASP A 122 -8.15 6.92 -13.91
N GLY A 123 -8.21 5.87 -14.74
CA GLY A 123 -8.53 5.95 -16.17
C GLY A 123 -7.32 5.83 -17.10
N SER A 124 -6.09 5.85 -16.58
CA SER A 124 -4.86 5.71 -17.36
C SER A 124 -4.18 4.37 -17.06
N TYR A 125 -4.06 3.51 -18.08
CA TYR A 125 -3.33 2.24 -17.94
C TYR A 125 -1.82 2.45 -17.76
N ALA A 126 -1.25 3.52 -18.33
CA ALA A 126 0.15 3.85 -18.11
C ALA A 126 0.41 4.22 -16.63
N ASN A 127 -0.44 5.07 -16.05
CA ASN A 127 -0.34 5.44 -14.64
C ASN A 127 -0.56 4.22 -13.74
N LEU A 128 -1.49 3.34 -14.13
CA LEU A 128 -1.74 2.09 -13.41
C LEU A 128 -0.50 1.20 -13.40
N GLU A 129 0.23 1.10 -14.51
CA GLU A 129 1.46 0.32 -14.63
C GLU A 129 2.57 0.87 -13.74
N GLU A 130 2.85 2.18 -13.82
CA GLU A 130 3.85 2.86 -13.00
C GLU A 130 3.56 2.65 -11.51
N LEU A 131 2.31 2.88 -11.10
CA LEU A 131 1.89 2.69 -9.70
C LEU A 131 1.93 1.22 -9.28
N LEU A 132 1.59 0.30 -10.17
CA LEU A 132 1.66 -1.14 -9.89
C LEU A 132 3.10 -1.59 -9.65
N ILE A 133 4.06 -1.09 -10.43
CA ILE A 133 5.48 -1.36 -10.22
C ILE A 133 5.97 -0.76 -8.90
N HIS A 134 5.56 0.47 -8.58
CA HIS A 134 5.88 1.13 -7.32
C HIS A 134 5.41 0.27 -6.13
N GLU A 135 4.12 -0.08 -6.10
CA GLU A 135 3.55 -0.83 -4.98
C GLU A 135 4.04 -2.28 -4.93
N LEU A 136 4.21 -2.94 -6.07
CA LEU A 136 4.82 -4.28 -6.07
C LEU A 136 6.25 -4.28 -5.55
N THR A 137 7.01 -3.19 -5.76
CA THR A 137 8.35 -3.06 -5.19
C THR A 137 8.29 -3.07 -3.66
N HIS A 138 7.36 -2.33 -3.05
CA HIS A 138 7.10 -2.43 -1.60
C HIS A 138 6.76 -3.86 -1.17
N ALA A 139 5.93 -4.56 -1.95
CA ALA A 139 5.53 -5.93 -1.64
C ALA A 139 6.70 -6.94 -1.73
N TYR A 140 7.67 -6.67 -2.61
CA TYR A 140 8.93 -7.40 -2.70
C TYR A 140 9.83 -7.15 -1.48
N LEU A 141 9.95 -5.90 -1.03
CA LEU A 141 10.72 -5.55 0.17
C LEU A 141 10.14 -6.25 1.40
N ASN A 142 8.82 -6.23 1.56
CA ASN A 142 8.12 -6.97 2.63
C ASN A 142 8.40 -8.49 2.55
N ALA A 143 8.42 -9.08 1.36
CA ALA A 143 8.72 -10.51 1.18
C ALA A 143 10.18 -10.84 1.53
N LEU A 144 11.12 -9.96 1.18
CA LEU A 144 12.53 -10.08 1.55
C LEU A 144 12.73 -9.98 3.07
N GLU A 145 12.06 -9.02 3.72
CA GLU A 145 12.11 -8.87 5.18
C GLU A 145 11.59 -10.13 5.88
N ARG A 146 10.43 -10.65 5.47
CA ARG A 146 9.89 -11.91 6.03
C ARG A 146 10.83 -13.09 5.81
N ALA A 147 11.38 -13.26 4.60
CA ALA A 147 12.34 -14.33 4.32
C ALA A 147 13.60 -14.23 5.20
N LYS A 148 14.06 -13.01 5.52
CA LYS A 148 15.17 -12.78 6.44
C LYS A 148 14.80 -13.14 7.87
N GLU A 149 13.61 -12.77 8.34
CA GLU A 149 13.12 -13.11 9.69
C GLU A 149 12.98 -14.62 9.90
N GLU A 150 12.51 -15.35 8.89
CA GLU A 150 12.39 -16.81 8.91
C GLU A 150 13.76 -17.51 8.87
N SER A 151 14.79 -16.85 8.35
CA SER A 151 16.15 -17.39 8.32
C SER A 151 16.87 -17.20 9.67
N LEU A 152 17.66 -18.20 10.08
CA LEU A 152 18.53 -18.12 11.28
C LEU A 152 19.64 -17.05 11.17
N ALA A 153 19.69 -16.29 10.07
CA ALA A 153 20.58 -15.15 9.87
C ALA A 153 20.11 -13.88 10.60
N SER A 154 18.97 -13.91 11.30
CA SER A 154 18.38 -12.76 12.02
C SER A 154 19.15 -12.28 13.26
N LEU A 155 20.40 -12.73 13.47
CA LEU A 155 21.28 -12.27 14.55
C LEU A 155 21.55 -10.75 14.50
N TYR A 156 21.26 -10.11 13.36
CA TYR A 156 21.20 -8.66 13.23
C TYR A 156 19.91 -8.26 12.50
N SER A 157 18.92 -7.78 13.27
CA SER A 157 17.80 -7.03 12.69
C SER A 157 18.38 -5.76 12.07
N SER A 158 18.41 -5.71 10.74
CA SER A 158 18.67 -4.49 9.99
C SER A 158 17.36 -4.16 9.33
N TYR A 159 16.72 -3.11 9.82
CA TYR A 159 15.55 -2.50 9.22
C TYR A 159 15.95 -1.87 7.89
N ILE A 160 15.09 -1.97 6.88
CA ILE A 160 15.26 -1.20 5.66
C ILE A 160 15.07 0.29 6.00
N PRO A 161 16.01 1.18 5.66
CA PRO A 161 15.86 2.59 5.96
C PRO A 161 14.79 3.22 5.06
N PHE A 162 14.01 4.16 5.61
CA PHE A 162 12.87 4.78 4.92
C PHE A 162 13.21 5.37 3.54
N TRP A 163 14.36 6.02 3.40
CA TRP A 163 14.78 6.60 2.11
C TRP A 163 14.92 5.52 1.02
N PHE A 164 15.29 4.30 1.40
CA PHE A 164 15.43 3.19 0.47
C PHE A 164 14.09 2.51 0.22
N SER A 165 13.24 2.37 1.26
CA SER A 165 11.93 1.75 1.11
C SER A 165 11.02 2.54 0.16
N GLU A 166 11.08 3.87 0.18
CA GLU A 166 10.32 4.71 -0.78
C GLU A 166 11.10 4.99 -2.07
N GLY A 167 12.41 5.19 -1.97
CA GLY A 167 13.23 5.57 -3.13
C GLY A 167 13.44 4.45 -4.15
N LEU A 168 13.41 3.19 -3.73
CA LEU A 168 13.54 2.05 -4.64
C LEU A 168 12.28 1.83 -5.51
N PRO A 169 11.05 1.86 -4.96
CA PRO A 169 9.82 1.93 -5.76
C PRO A 169 9.84 3.01 -6.83
N GLU A 170 10.14 4.25 -6.45
CA GLU A 170 10.24 5.41 -7.36
C GLU A 170 11.33 5.26 -8.44
N TYR A 171 12.37 4.48 -8.17
CA TYR A 171 13.42 4.20 -9.15
C TYR A 171 12.98 3.18 -10.21
N PHE A 172 12.10 2.24 -9.85
CA PHE A 172 11.66 1.18 -10.75
C PHE A 172 10.41 1.51 -11.56
N SER A 173 9.53 2.36 -11.03
CA SER A 173 8.36 2.92 -11.72
C SER A 173 8.76 4.05 -12.66
#